data_AF-A0A1H3TMF0-F1
#
_entry.id   AF-A0A1H3TMF0-F1
#
_cell.length_a   1.000
_cell.length_b   1.000
_cell.length_c   1.000
_cell.angle_alpha   90.00
_cell.angle_beta   90.00
_cell.angle_gamma   90.00
#
_symmetry.space_group_name_H-M   'P 1'
#
loop_
_entity.id
_entity.type
_entity.pdbx_description
1 polymer ?
#
loop_
_entity_poly.entity_id
_entity_poly.type
_entity_poly.pdbx_seq_one_letter_code
_entity_poly.pdbx_strand_id
1 'polypeptide(L)' 'MTNWNKKALKARLRADIAFDTAIRPVTADVATRRLEYFNIVTGVDAGTITPEAGAVLFDELAETLAA' A
#
# COMPACT_ATOMS: atom_id res chain seq x y z
N MET A 1 7.95 10.31 -15.94
CA MET A 1 6.99 11.17 -15.23
C MET A 1 6.38 10.33 -14.13
N THR A 2 6.30 10.84 -12.90
CA THR A 2 5.64 10.12 -11.81
C THR A 2 4.14 10.06 -12.12
N ASN A 3 3.63 8.86 -12.39
CA ASN A 3 2.21 8.62 -12.66
C ASN A 3 1.33 8.93 -11.43
N TRP A 4 1.93 9.15 -10.27
CA TRP A 4 1.25 9.32 -8.99
C TRP A 4 0.48 10.64 -8.86
N ASN A 5 -0.79 10.55 -8.46
CA ASN A 5 -1.57 11.69 -8.02
C ASN A 5 -1.44 11.91 -6.49
N LYS A 6 -1.86 13.09 -6.01
CA LYS A 6 -1.80 13.44 -4.58
C LYS A 6 -2.58 12.49 -3.66
N LYS A 7 -3.70 11.92 -4.14
CA LYS A 7 -4.54 10.99 -3.38
C LYS A 7 -3.81 9.67 -3.14
N ALA A 8 -3.24 9.10 -4.20
CA ALA A 8 -2.47 7.86 -4.17
C ALA A 8 -1.25 7.97 -3.24
N LEU A 9 -0.52 9.08 -3.29
CA LEU A 9 0.62 9.32 -2.40
C LEU A 9 0.21 9.37 -0.92
N LYS A 10 -0.93 9.99 -0.61
CA LYS A 10 -1.46 10.02 0.77
C LYS A 10 -1.90 8.64 1.25
N ALA A 11 -2.56 7.86 0.40
CA ALA A 11 -2.96 6.50 0.73
C ALA A 11 -1.75 5.60 0.96
N ARG A 12 -0.75 5.68 0.07
CA ARG A 12 0.53 4.98 0.21
C ARG A 12 1.23 5.28 1.54
N LEU A 13 1.30 6.56 1.94
CA LEU A 13 1.90 6.95 3.22
C LEU A 13 1.13 6.38 4.42
N ARG A 14 -0.21 6.34 4.36
CA ARG A 14 -1.02 5.74 5.43
C ARG A 14 -0.76 4.23 5.57
N ALA A 15 -0.67 3.50 4.45
CA ALA A 15 -0.34 2.09 4.47
C ALA A 15 1.07 1.82 5.02
N ASP A 16 2.05 2.66 4.67
CA ASP A 16 3.43 2.56 5.17
C ASP A 16 3.48 2.73 6.71
N ILE A 17 2.79 3.75 7.23
CA ILE A 17 2.64 3.96 8.68
C ILE A 17 1.95 2.75 9.34
N ALA A 18 0.91 2.19 8.72
CA ALA A 18 0.23 1.02 9.25
C ALA A 18 1.19 -0.17 9.41
N PHE A 19 2.08 -0.42 8.43
CA PHE A 19 3.10 -1.46 8.53
C PHE A 19 4.14 -1.21 9.62
N ASP A 20 4.52 0.04 9.87
CA ASP A 20 5.46 0.39 10.94
C ASP A 20 4.82 0.24 12.33
N THR A 21 3.52 0.47 12.43
CA THR A 21 2.76 0.36 13.69
C THR A 21 2.21 -1.04 13.97
N ALA A 22 2.14 -1.92 12.97
CA ALA A 22 1.67 -3.29 13.12
C ALA A 22 2.53 -4.05 14.16
N ILE A 23 1.87 -4.64 15.16
CA ILE A 23 2.52 -5.26 16.32
C ILE A 23 3.42 -6.43 15.90
N ARG A 24 4.63 -6.49 16.47
CA ARG A 24 5.59 -7.60 16.28
C ARG A 24 5.10 -8.87 16.98
N PRO A 25 5.38 -10.06 16.44
CA PRO A 25 6.34 -10.37 15.36
C PRO A 25 5.80 -10.22 13.94
N VAL A 26 6.70 -10.10 12.96
CA VAL A 26 6.34 -10.18 11.53
C VAL A 26 5.86 -11.60 11.24
N THR A 27 4.54 -11.76 11.06
CA THR A 27 3.91 -13.02 10.69
C THR A 27 3.94 -13.21 9.17
N ALA A 28 3.64 -14.43 8.70
CA ALA A 28 3.48 -14.71 7.27
C ALA A 28 2.41 -13.81 6.61
N ASP A 29 1.36 -13.46 7.34
CA ASP A 29 0.30 -12.57 6.86
C ASP A 29 0.83 -11.15 6.64
N VAL A 30 1.61 -10.62 7.59
CA VAL A 30 2.23 -9.30 7.45
C VAL A 30 3.23 -9.28 6.29
N ALA A 31 4.01 -10.36 6.11
CA ALA A 31 4.92 -10.49 4.97
C ALA A 31 4.17 -10.51 3.62
N THR A 32 3.03 -11.21 3.56
CA THR A 32 2.16 -11.27 2.37
C THR A 32 1.62 -9.88 2.03
N ARG A 33 1.11 -9.14 3.01
CA ARG A 33 0.63 -7.77 2.84
C ARG A 33 1.74 -6.82 2.37
N ARG A 34 2.98 -6.99 2.84
CA ARG A 34 4.13 -6.19 2.34
C ARG A 34 4.43 -6.48 0.86
N LEU A 35 4.25 -7.72 0.41
CA LEU A 35 4.37 -8.05 -1.01
C LEU A 35 3.25 -7.41 -1.83
N GLU A 36 2.02 -7.40 -1.31
CA GLU A 36 0.89 -6.69 -1.94
C GLU A 36 1.16 -5.19 -2.07
N TYR A 37 1.66 -4.54 -1.01
CA TYR A 37 2.10 -3.13 -1.07
C TYR A 37 3.09 -2.89 -2.21
N PHE A 38 4.12 -3.73 -2.32
CA PHE A 38 5.13 -3.62 -3.37
C PHE A 38 4.53 -3.79 -4.78
N ASN A 39 3.61 -4.73 -4.96
CA ASN A 39 2.92 -4.97 -6.22
C ASN A 39 2.06 -3.76 -6.64
N ILE A 40 1.42 -3.08 -5.68
CA ILE A 40 0.66 -1.85 -5.96
C ILE A 40 1.59 -0.73 -6.42
N VAL A 41 2.71 -0.51 -5.72
CA VAL A 41 3.70 0.52 -6.08
C VAL A 41 4.25 0.28 -7.49
N THR A 42 4.73 -0.92 -7.76
CA THR A 42 5.30 -1.28 -9.06
C THR A 42 4.27 -1.23 -10.18
N GLY A 43 3.01 -1.58 -9.90
CA GLY A 43 1.92 -1.48 -10.87
C GLY A 43 1.58 -0.02 -11.24
N VAL A 44 1.57 0.89 -10.26
CA VAL A 44 1.35 2.33 -10.54
C VAL A 44 2.54 2.92 -11.30
N ASP A 45 3.77 2.56 -10.93
CA ASP A 45 4.98 3.00 -11.63
C ASP A 45 5.03 2.50 -13.08
N ALA A 46 4.61 1.26 -13.32
CA ALA A 46 4.49 0.68 -14.66
C ALA A 46 3.27 1.19 -15.45
N GLY A 47 2.35 1.92 -14.81
CA GLY A 47 1.11 2.38 -15.41
C GLY A 47 0.07 1.27 -15.65
N THR A 48 0.27 0.08 -15.10
CA THR A 48 -0.70 -1.03 -15.15
C THR A 48 -1.81 -0.87 -14.12
N ILE A 49 -1.56 -0.11 -13.05
CA ILE A 49 -2.55 0.29 -12.05
C ILE A 49 -2.70 1.81 -12.12
N THR A 50 -3.94 2.30 -12.24
CA THR A 50 -4.16 3.75 -12.17
C THR A 50 -3.89 4.24 -10.75
N PRO A 51 -3.41 5.48 -10.57
CA PRO A 51 -3.18 6.04 -9.23
C PRO A 51 -4.43 6.01 -8.35
N GLU A 52 -5.61 6.22 -8.94
CA GLU A 52 -6.89 6.17 -8.24
C GLU A 52 -7.20 4.77 -7.71
N ALA A 53 -6.97 3.73 -8.51
CA ALA A 53 -7.12 2.34 -8.09
C ALA A 53 -6.07 1.98 -7.01
N GLY A 54 -4.82 2.39 -7.21
CA GLY A 54 -3.77 2.20 -6.21
C GLY A 54 -4.11 2.85 -4.87
N ALA A 55 -4.73 4.03 -4.87
CA ALA A 55 -5.18 4.68 -3.65
C ALA A 55 -6.21 3.87 -2.86
N VAL A 56 -7.15 3.21 -3.56
CA VAL A 56 -8.15 2.33 -2.92
C VAL A 56 -7.46 1.11 -2.32
N LEU A 57 -6.57 0.46 -3.08
CA LEU A 57 -5.84 -0.73 -2.62
C LEU A 57 -4.95 -0.45 -1.40
N PHE A 58 -4.31 0.72 -1.34
CA PHE A 58 -3.54 1.11 -0.14
C PHE A 58 -4.43 1.37 1.08
N ASP A 59 -5.61 1.97 0.89
CA ASP A 59 -6.53 2.23 1.98
C ASP A 59 -7.08 0.90 2.54
N GLU A 60 -7.46 -0.06 1.68
CA GLU A 60 -7.83 -1.43 2.08
C GLU A 60 -6.69 -2.12 2.85
N LEU A 61 -5.46 -2.04 2.33
CA LEU A 61 -4.29 -2.64 2.97
C LEU A 61 -4.05 -2.08 4.37
N ALA A 62 -4.15 -0.75 4.51
CA ALA A 62 -4.01 -0.08 5.81
C ALA A 62 -5.09 -0.52 6.81
N GLU A 63 -6.34 -0.66 6.38
CA GLU A 63 -7.44 -1.15 7.21
C GLU A 63 -7.19 -2.59 7.70
N THR A 64 -6.68 -3.47 6.84
CA THR A 64 -6.40 -4.87 7.22
C THR A 64 -5.28 -5.01 8.26
N LEU A 65 -4.39 -4.01 8.36
CA LEU A 65 -3.28 -3.97 9.30
C LEU A 65 -3.65 -3.32 10.65
N ALA A 66 -4.72 -2.52 10.66
CA ALA A 66 -5.25 -1.87 11.85
C ALA A 66 -6.25 -2.73 12.64
N ALA A 67 -6.76 -3.81 12.02
CA ALA A 67 -7.65 -4.82 12.61
C ALA A 67 -6.87 -5.93 13.34
#